data_AF-A0A7C5U4H7-F1
#
_entry.id   AF-A0A7C5U4H7-F1
#
_cell.length_a   1.000
_cell.length_b   1.000
_cell.length_c   1.000
_cell.angle_alpha   90.00
_cell.angle_beta   90.00
_cell.angle_gamma   90.00
#
_symmetry.space_group_name_H-M   'P 1'
#
loop_
_entity.id
_entity.type
_entity.pdbx_description
1 polymer ?
#
loop_
_entity_poly.entity_id
_entity_poly.type
_entity_poly.pdbx_seq_one_letter_code
_entity_poly.pdbx_strand_id
1 'polypeptide(L)' 'MRIVTWGFGAMGRGIAKNVAESGFMKLVGVIDKNPEFIGKDVG' A
#
# COMPACT_ATOMS: atom_id res chain seq x y z
N MET A 1 2.03 1.61 -14.38
CA MET A 1 0.83 2.29 -13.80
C MET A 1 1.09 2.63 -12.33
N ARG A 2 0.74 3.83 -11.85
CA ARG A 2 0.97 4.25 -10.44
C ARG A 2 -0.30 4.03 -9.61
N ILE A 3 -0.16 3.35 -8.48
CA ILE A 3 -1.29 2.95 -7.63
C ILE A 3 -1.07 3.44 -6.20
N VAL A 4 -2.13 3.98 -5.60
CA VAL A 4 -2.23 4.28 -4.18
C VAL A 4 -3.32 3.39 -3.58
N THR A 5 -3.12 2.87 -2.37
CA THR A 5 -4.17 2.14 -1.65
C THR A 5 -4.67 2.98 -0.49
N TRP A 6 -5.98 2.98 -0.25
CA TRP A 6 -6.59 3.66 0.91
C TRP A 6 -7.19 2.60 1.82
N GLY A 7 -6.57 2.43 2.99
CA GLY A 7 -6.85 1.40 3.99
C GLY A 7 -5.80 0.29 3.95
N PHE A 8 -4.77 0.37 4.79
CA PHE A 8 -3.70 -0.61 5.01
C PHE A 8 -4.05 -1.70 6.04
N GLY A 9 -5.30 -2.15 6.04
CA GLY A 9 -5.75 -3.30 6.81
C GLY A 9 -5.28 -4.64 6.21
N ALA A 10 -5.87 -5.75 6.63
CA ALA A 10 -5.49 -7.08 6.13
C ALA A 10 -5.58 -7.20 4.60
N MET A 11 -6.69 -6.73 4.00
CA MET A 11 -6.86 -6.74 2.55
C MET A 11 -5.95 -5.73 1.84
N GLY A 12 -5.84 -4.51 2.37
CA GLY A 12 -5.02 -3.46 1.77
C GLY A 12 -3.55 -3.82 1.70
N ARG A 13 -3.04 -4.54 2.71
CA ARG A 13 -1.68 -5.09 2.69
C ARG A 13 -1.50 -6.16 1.61
N GLY A 14 -2.48 -7.04 1.42
CA GLY A 14 -2.47 -8.02 0.34
C GLY A 14 -2.46 -7.37 -1.05
N ILE A 15 -3.28 -6.34 -1.24
CA ILE A 15 -3.33 -5.58 -2.50
C ILE A 15 -2.01 -4.84 -2.74
N ALA A 16 -1.50 -4.13 -1.74
CA ALA A 16 -0.23 -3.41 -1.81
C ALA A 16 0.92 -4.35 -2.20
N LYS A 17 0.99 -5.54 -1.60
CA LYS A 17 1.97 -6.58 -1.93
C LYS A 17 1.84 -7.04 -3.38
N ASN A 18 0.63 -7.41 -3.82
CA ASN A 18 0.41 -7.87 -5.18
C ASN A 18 0.76 -6.79 -6.22
N VAL A 19 0.44 -5.52 -5.93
CA VAL A 19 0.79 -4.39 -6.80
C VAL A 19 2.31 -4.23 -6.90
N ALA A 20 3.02 -4.30 -5.77
CA ALA A 20 4.48 -4.21 -5.73
C ALA A 20 5.15 -5.37 -6.49
N GLU A 21 4.61 -6.58 -6.40
CA GLU A 21 5.14 -7.77 -7.07
C GLU A 21 4.73 -7.87 -8.56
N SER A 22 3.71 -7.14 -9.00
CA SER A 22 3.15 -7.28 -10.35
C SER A 22 4.11 -6.96 -11.51
N GLY A 23 5.18 -6.20 -11.29
CA GLY A 23 6.13 -5.76 -12.32
C GLY A 23 5.60 -4.73 -13.34
N PHE A 24 4.29 -4.63 -13.54
CA PHE A 24 3.65 -3.67 -14.46
C PHE A 24 3.05 -2.45 -13.73
N MET A 25 2.89 -2.56 -12.42
CA MET A 25 2.36 -1.52 -11.54
C MET A 25 3.41 -1.10 -10.53
N LYS A 26 3.30 0.14 -10.06
CA LYS A 26 4.15 0.69 -9.01
C LYS A 26 3.25 1.20 -7.89
N LEU A 27 3.40 0.61 -6.72
CA LEU A 27 2.83 1.17 -5.49
C LEU A 27 3.58 2.46 -5.17
N VAL A 28 2.86 3.58 -5.07
CA VAL A 28 3.45 4.91 -4.79
C VAL A 28 3.12 5.43 -3.40
N GLY A 29 2.26 4.75 -2.67
CA GLY A 29 1.92 5.11 -1.30
C GLY A 29 0.69 4.38 -0.81
N VAL A 30 0.47 4.50 0.50
CA VAL A 30 -0.71 3.99 1.18
C VAL A 30 -1.24 5.08 2.10
N ILE A 31 -2.57 5.18 2.18
CA ILE A 31 -3.28 6.10 3.06
C ILE A 31 -4.02 5.26 4.09
N ASP A 32 -3.75 5.48 5.38
CA ASP A 32 -4.53 4.90 6.47
C ASP A 32 -4.71 5.94 7.59
N LYS A 33 -5.77 5.75 8.39
CA LYS A 33 -6.06 6.58 9.56
C LYS A 33 -5.45 6.01 10.85
N ASN A 34 -5.01 4.74 10.84
CA ASN A 34 -4.36 4.12 11.98
C ASN A 34 -3.03 4.85 12.25
N PRO A 35 -2.87 5.50 13.42
CA PRO A 35 -1.65 6.23 13.76
C PRO A 35 -0.38 5.37 13.68
N GLU A 36 -0.52 4.06 13.85
CA GLU A 36 0.62 3.13 13.76
C GLU A 36 1.21 3.01 12.36
N PHE A 37 0.49 3.39 11.31
CA PHE A 37 0.97 3.33 9.92
C PHE A 37 1.40 4.70 9.38
N ILE A 38 0.97 5.79 10.01
CA ILE A 38 1.24 7.15 9.53
C ILE A 38 2.74 7.43 9.63
N GLY A 39 3.33 7.90 8.52
CA GLY A 39 4.76 8.26 8.45
C GLY A 39 5.72 7.07 8.45
N LYS A 40 5.22 5.83 8.41
CA LYS A 40 6.05 4.64 8.28
C LYS A 40 6.21 4.23 6.82
N ASP A 41 7.36 3.63 6.55
CA ASP A 41 7.57 2.92 5.29
C ASP A 41 6.66 1.69 5.23
N VAL A 42 6.10 1.43 4.05
CA VAL A 42 5.09 0.38 3.83
C VAL A 42 5.69 -0.96 3.42
N GLY A 43 7.00 -1.03 3.19
CA GLY A 43 7.73 -2.21 2.72
C GLY A 43 8.56 -1.93 1.48
#